data_AF-A0A2I8ADK6-F1
#
_entry.id   AF-A0A2I8ADK6-F1
#
_cell.length_a   1.000
_cell.length_b   1.000
_cell.length_c   1.000
_cell.angle_alpha   90.00
_cell.angle_beta   90.00
_cell.angle_gamma   90.00
#
_symmetry.space_group_name_H-M   'P 1'
#
loop_
_entity.id
_entity.type
_entity.pdbx_description
1 polymer ?
#
loop_
_entity_poly.entity_id
_entity_poly.type
_entity_poly.pdbx_seq_one_letter_code
_entity_poly.pdbx_strand_id
1 'polypeptide(L)'
;MLLTATDAGHIALEFLLADWNILEEYRDWFIILNSRLVGETWYIVELAVPGFPDRWYIQVYDTGECDPNYTFKSPLNGSDGFLDLGNVPEIIGEVLVSERKSR
;
A
#
# COMPACT_ATOMS: atom_id res chain seq x y z
N MET A 1 5.51 21.69 -9.52
CA MET A 1 4.70 21.11 -10.61
C MET A 1 3.69 20.23 -9.93
N LEU A 2 2.41 20.30 -10.29
CA LEU A 2 1.44 19.34 -9.73
C LEU A 2 1.79 17.95 -10.26
N LEU A 3 1.98 16.97 -9.37
CA LEU A 3 2.10 15.56 -9.77
C LEU A 3 0.86 15.14 -10.55
N THR A 4 0.97 14.17 -11.44
CA THR A 4 -0.23 13.49 -11.95
C THR A 4 -0.72 12.45 -10.93
N ALA A 5 -2.00 12.07 -11.00
CA ALA A 5 -2.52 10.99 -10.17
C ALA A 5 -1.73 9.67 -10.36
N THR A 6 -1.30 9.39 -11.58
CA THR A 6 -0.46 8.22 -11.89
C THR A 6 0.90 8.31 -11.20
N ASP A 7 1.56 9.46 -11.24
CA ASP A 7 2.86 9.66 -10.59
C ASP A 7 2.73 9.50 -9.07
N ALA A 8 1.71 10.10 -8.46
CA ALA A 8 1.42 9.93 -7.04
C ALA A 8 1.21 8.44 -6.68
N GLY A 9 0.53 7.69 -7.55
CA GLY A 9 0.35 6.25 -7.40
C GLY A 9 1.67 5.48 -7.35
N HIS A 10 2.58 5.76 -8.29
CA HIS A 10 3.89 5.11 -8.32
C HIS A 10 4.76 5.50 -7.13
N ILE A 11 4.73 6.77 -6.73
CA ILE A 11 5.47 7.27 -5.55
C ILE A 11 5.00 6.56 -4.28
N ALA A 12 3.69 6.44 -4.07
CA ALA A 12 3.14 5.73 -2.92
C ALA A 12 3.53 4.25 -2.90
N LEU A 13 3.55 3.60 -4.07
CA LEU A 13 3.98 2.21 -4.19
C LEU A 13 5.47 2.05 -3.84
N GLU A 14 6.33 2.88 -4.41
CA GLU A 14 7.77 2.87 -4.11
C GLU A 14 8.05 3.14 -2.63
N PHE A 15 7.31 4.09 -2.04
CA PHE A 15 7.37 4.36 -0.61
C PHE A 15 6.99 3.13 0.23
N LEU A 16 5.89 2.44 -0.10
CA LEU A 16 5.46 1.24 0.64
C LEU A 16 6.48 0.10 0.53
N LEU A 17 7.03 -0.13 -0.66
CA LEU A 17 8.05 -1.16 -0.87
C LEU A 17 9.31 -0.84 -0.06
N ALA A 18 9.74 0.42 -0.04
CA ALA A 18 10.90 0.84 0.75
C ALA A 18 10.66 0.71 2.26
N ASP A 19 9.49 1.13 2.76
CA ASP A 19 9.12 1.06 4.18
C ASP A 19 9.17 -0.38 4.71
N TRP A 20 8.66 -1.33 3.92
CA TRP A 20 8.66 -2.76 4.24
C TRP A 20 9.93 -3.51 3.79
N ASN A 21 10.92 -2.83 3.20
CA ASN A 21 12.12 -3.43 2.62
C ASN A 21 11.80 -4.56 1.60
N ILE A 22 10.75 -4.39 0.82
CA ILE A 22 10.32 -5.32 -0.23
C ILE A 22 11.16 -5.07 -1.49
N LEU A 23 11.70 -6.15 -2.05
CA LEU A 23 12.47 -6.09 -3.30
C LEU A 23 11.57 -5.75 -4.49
N GLU A 24 12.12 -5.04 -5.48
CA GLU A 24 11.42 -4.64 -6.71
C GLU A 24 10.80 -5.83 -7.47
N GLU A 25 11.36 -7.04 -7.35
CA GLU A 25 10.81 -8.25 -7.97
C GLU A 25 9.41 -8.61 -7.45
N TYR A 26 9.02 -8.12 -6.27
CA TYR A 26 7.68 -8.33 -5.71
C TYR A 26 6.74 -7.14 -5.95
N ARG A 27 7.18 -6.09 -6.66
CA ARG A 27 6.35 -4.90 -6.94
C ARG A 27 5.01 -5.26 -7.59
N ASP A 28 5.02 -6.21 -8.52
CA ASP A 28 3.84 -6.64 -9.27
C ASP A 28 2.79 -7.37 -8.40
N TRP A 29 3.11 -7.70 -7.16
CA TRP A 29 2.14 -8.18 -6.17
C TRP A 29 1.24 -7.08 -5.61
N PHE A 30 1.58 -5.81 -5.87
CA PHE A 30 0.76 -4.67 -5.46
C PHE A 30 0.08 -4.05 -6.67
N ILE A 31 -1.13 -3.54 -6.44
CA ILE A 31 -1.89 -2.77 -7.42
C ILE A 31 -2.26 -1.43 -6.84
N ILE A 32 -2.19 -0.40 -7.68
CA ILE A 32 -2.76 0.91 -7.40
C ILE A 32 -4.24 0.84 -7.80
N LEU A 33 -5.13 0.85 -6.81
CA LEU A 33 -6.58 0.82 -7.05
C LEU A 33 -7.11 2.19 -7.42
N ASN A 34 -6.58 3.22 -6.78
CA ASN A 34 -7.03 4.59 -6.94
C ASN A 34 -5.90 5.55 -6.57
N SER A 35 -5.89 6.71 -7.23
CA SER A 35 -5.07 7.85 -6.83
C SER A 35 -5.89 9.09 -7.12
N ARG A 36 -6.27 9.81 -6.06
CA ARG A 36 -7.16 10.98 -6.18
C ARG A 36 -6.54 12.19 -5.51
N LEU A 37 -6.62 13.33 -6.18
CA LEU A 37 -6.28 14.62 -5.59
C LEU A 37 -7.31 14.95 -4.50
N VAL A 38 -6.83 15.38 -3.34
CA VAL A 38 -7.64 15.87 -2.23
C VAL A 38 -7.18 17.28 -1.90
N GLY A 39 -8.12 18.23 -1.89
CA GLY A 39 -7.78 19.65 -1.85
C GLY A 39 -7.05 20.08 -3.11
N GLU A 40 -5.92 20.77 -2.96
CA GLU A 40 -5.17 21.36 -4.09
C GLU A 40 -3.74 20.83 -4.22
N THR A 41 -3.19 20.17 -3.20
CA THR A 41 -1.73 19.91 -3.12
C THR A 41 -1.34 18.50 -2.68
N TRP A 42 -2.30 17.59 -2.49
CA TRP A 42 -1.97 16.24 -2.05
C TRP A 42 -2.95 15.20 -2.58
N TYR A 43 -2.48 13.95 -2.63
CA TYR A 43 -3.20 12.81 -3.16
C TYR A 43 -3.44 11.79 -2.06
N ILE A 44 -4.58 11.10 -2.12
CA ILE A 44 -4.77 9.82 -1.42
C ILE A 44 -4.64 8.72 -2.46
N VAL A 45 -3.67 7.85 -2.24
CA VAL A 45 -3.43 6.66 -3.04
C VAL A 45 -3.90 5.43 -2.28
N GLU A 46 -4.65 4.58 -2.97
CA GLU A 46 -5.15 3.31 -2.46
C GLU A 46 -4.35 2.18 -3.11
N LEU A 47 -3.63 1.42 -2.29
CA LEU A 47 -2.88 0.23 -2.73
C LEU A 47 -3.52 -1.04 -2.16
N ALA A 48 -3.31 -2.15 -2.84
CA ALA A 48 -3.77 -3.47 -2.42
C ALA A 48 -2.88 -4.59 -2.95
N VAL A 49 -2.97 -5.75 -2.32
CA VAL A 49 -2.51 -7.02 -2.92
C VAL A 49 -3.72 -7.70 -3.57
N PRO A 50 -3.67 -8.07 -4.87
CA PRO A 50 -4.77 -8.77 -5.54
C PRO A 50 -5.18 -10.04 -4.80
N GLY A 51 -6.49 -10.28 -4.71
CA GLY A 51 -7.04 -11.43 -3.96
C GLY A 51 -7.22 -11.17 -2.46
N PHE A 52 -6.70 -10.05 -1.95
CA PHE A 52 -6.84 -9.68 -0.54
C PHE A 52 -7.74 -8.46 -0.36
N PRO A 53 -8.55 -8.43 0.72
CA PRO A 53 -9.40 -7.29 1.03
C PRO A 53 -8.63 -6.13 1.70
N ASP A 54 -7.35 -6.33 2.01
CA ASP A 54 -6.48 -5.37 2.67
C ASP A 54 -6.20 -4.15 1.79
N ARG A 55 -6.16 -2.97 2.41
CA ARG A 55 -5.97 -1.69 1.73
C ARG A 55 -5.00 -0.81 2.49
N TRP A 56 -4.02 -0.25 1.76
CA TRP A 56 -3.21 0.86 2.23
C TRP A 56 -3.74 2.15 1.65
N TYR A 57 -3.83 3.18 2.49
CA TYR A 57 -4.21 4.54 2.13
C TYR A 57 -3.03 5.44 2.45
N ILE A 58 -2.30 5.86 1.42
CA ILE A 58 -1.07 6.63 1.54
C ILE A 58 -1.33 8.05 1.03
N GLN A 59 -0.94 9.04 1.83
CA GLN A 59 -0.97 10.43 1.43
C GLN A 59 0.33 10.80 0.72
N VAL A 60 0.22 11.38 -0.48
CA VAL A 60 1.36 11.84 -1.29
C VAL A 60 1.23 13.34 -1.54
N TYR A 61 2.20 14.12 -1.10
CA TYR A 61 2.25 15.55 -1.35
C TYR A 61 2.71 15.86 -2.78
N ASP A 62 2.36 17.01 -3.32
CA ASP A 62 2.84 17.49 -4.62
C ASP A 62 4.37 17.65 -4.71
N THR A 63 5.05 17.68 -3.56
CA THR A 63 6.52 17.60 -3.43
C THR A 63 7.09 16.21 -3.78
N GLY A 64 6.24 15.18 -3.84
CA GLY A 64 6.64 13.78 -3.99
C GLY A 64 6.93 13.07 -2.66
N GLU A 65 6.77 13.75 -1.52
CA GLU A 65 6.90 13.12 -0.21
C GLU A 65 5.63 12.35 0.18
N CYS A 66 5.78 11.24 0.89
CA CYS A 66 4.68 10.49 1.47
C CYS A 66 4.56 10.76 2.98
N ASP A 67 3.33 10.74 3.50
CA ASP A 67 3.13 10.70 4.96
C ASP A 67 3.51 9.29 5.48
N PRO A 68 4.52 9.18 6.37
CA PRO A 68 4.92 7.89 6.92
C PRO A 68 3.86 7.25 7.81
N ASN A 69 2.88 8.03 8.31
CA ASN A 69 1.77 7.52 9.11
C ASN A 69 0.56 7.16 8.23
N TYR A 70 0.79 6.40 7.16
CA TYR A 70 -0.28 5.90 6.30
C TYR A 70 -1.25 5.00 7.07
N THR A 71 -2.46 4.86 6.52
CA THR A 71 -3.51 4.04 7.13
C THR A 71 -3.60 2.69 6.43
N PHE A 72 -3.54 1.62 7.20
CA PHE A 72 -3.90 0.28 6.74
C PHE A 72 -5.31 -0.08 7.23
N LYS A 73 -6.12 -0.73 6.38
CA LYS A 73 -7.42 -1.29 6.76
C LYS A 73 -7.56 -2.71 6.24
N SER A 74 -8.01 -3.60 7.12
CA SER A 74 -8.42 -4.96 6.78
C SER A 74 -9.75 -5.30 7.45
N PRO A 75 -10.67 -6.01 6.76
CA PRO A 75 -11.82 -6.63 7.41
C PRO A 75 -11.47 -7.96 8.10
N LEU A 76 -10.23 -8.45 7.95
CA LEU A 76 -9.75 -9.68 8.57
C LEU A 76 -9.01 -9.36 9.86
N ASN A 77 -9.30 -10.08 10.94
CA ASN A 77 -8.48 -9.98 12.15
C ASN A 77 -7.10 -10.59 11.87
N GLY A 78 -6.05 -10.05 12.50
CA GLY A 78 -4.68 -10.58 12.41
C GLY A 78 -4.52 -12.05 12.84
N SER A 79 -5.55 -12.62 13.47
CA SER A 79 -5.65 -14.02 13.91
C SER A 79 -6.28 -14.95 12.86
N ASP A 80 -7.16 -14.43 12.01
CA ASP A 80 -8.07 -15.23 11.17
C ASP A 80 -7.53 -15.46 9.74
N GLY A 81 -6.52 -14.68 9.33
CA GLY A 81 -6.12 -14.56 7.92
C GLY A 81 -4.92 -15.40 7.46
N PHE A 82 -4.61 -16.51 8.13
CA PHE A 82 -3.51 -17.41 7.74
C PHE A 82 -3.88 -18.42 6.64
N LEU A 83 -5.17 -18.61 6.36
CA LEU A 83 -5.67 -19.74 5.59
C LEU A 83 -5.61 -19.56 4.05
N ASP A 84 -5.44 -18.33 3.54
CA ASP A 84 -5.50 -18.04 2.09
C ASP A 84 -4.18 -17.55 1.47
N LEU A 85 -3.05 -17.64 2.19
CA LEU A 85 -1.73 -17.17 1.71
C LEU A 85 -1.00 -18.17 0.79
N GLY A 86 -1.60 -19.31 0.44
CA GLY A 86 -0.90 -20.46 -0.13
C GLY A 86 -0.14 -20.25 -1.46
N ASN A 87 -0.41 -19.15 -2.18
CA ASN A 87 0.29 -18.80 -3.42
C ASN A 87 0.99 -17.43 -3.37
N VAL A 88 1.04 -16.79 -2.20
CA VAL A 88 1.66 -15.47 -2.03
C VAL A 88 3.12 -15.66 -1.58
N PRO A 89 4.07 -14.85 -2.08
CA PRO A 89 5.43 -14.87 -1.59
C PRO A 89 5.48 -14.62 -0.08
N GLU A 90 6.40 -15.31 0.60
CA GLU A 90 6.53 -15.25 2.06
C GLU A 90 6.60 -13.81 2.57
N ILE A 91 7.43 -12.97 1.95
CA ILE A 91 7.58 -11.55 2.30
C ILE A 91 6.26 -10.76 2.23
N ILE A 92 5.42 -11.00 1.22
CA ILE A 92 4.13 -10.31 1.07
C ILE A 92 3.14 -10.82 2.12
N GLY A 93 3.16 -12.11 2.42
CA GLY A 93 2.37 -12.71 3.50
C GLY A 93 2.74 -12.13 4.87
N GLU A 94 4.03 -11.99 5.16
CA GLU A 94 4.54 -11.41 6.40
C GLU A 94 4.13 -9.95 6.58
N VAL A 95 4.19 -9.14 5.51
CA VAL A 95 3.75 -7.74 5.50
C VAL A 95 2.26 -7.65 5.84
N LEU A 96 1.41 -8.41 5.15
CA LEU A 96 -0.04 -8.44 5.40
C LEU A 96 -0.37 -8.86 6.84
N VAL A 97 0.31 -9.89 7.36
CA VAL A 97 0.11 -10.36 8.74
C VAL A 97 0.55 -9.30 9.75
N SER A 98 1.67 -8.63 9.49
CA SER A 98 2.22 -7.60 10.37
C SER A 98 1.31 -6.38 10.43
N GLU A 99 0.83 -5.91 9.28
CA GLU A 99 -0.12 -4.80 9.19
C GLU A 99 -1.40 -5.07 9.97
N ARG A 100 -2.05 -6.22 9.73
CA ARG A 100 -3.29 -6.65 10.42
C ARG A 100 -3.14 -6.81 11.94
N LYS A 101 -1.91 -6.95 12.45
CA LYS A 101 -1.63 -7.06 13.89
C LYS A 101 -1.33 -5.69 14.52
N SER A 102 -0.81 -4.75 13.74
CA SER A 102 -0.30 -3.48 14.24
C SER A 102 -1.35 -2.36 14.31
N ARG A 103 -2.44 -2.46 13.55
CA ARG A 103 -3.49 -1.43 13.43
C ARG A 103 -4.88 -2.04 13.50
#